data_AF-A0A931LB32-F1
#
_entry.id   AF-A0A931LB32-F1
#
_cell.length_a   1.000
_cell.length_b   1.000
_cell.length_c   1.000
_cell.angle_alpha   90.00
_cell.angle_beta   90.00
_cell.angle_gamma   90.00
#
_symmetry.space_group_name_H-M   'P 1'
#
loop_
_entity.id
_entity.type
_entity.pdbx_description
1 polymer ?
#
loop_
_entity_poly.entity_id
_entity_poly.type
_entity_poly.pdbx_seq_one_letter_code
_entity_poly.pdbx_strand_id
1 'polypeptide(L)'
;MQWDCQDVCYRRHMARAKKPAKVTKSTARRRAKPARSRADAERELLALAARLSTTAADAEPPPTSLRAALDELLTAYAADGALAAALIEARRGARGDKRASLALAWAREQLRLAIEELLAREAKADRLRAPLALDALAWLVLVAAESVIHEPPAAAVDRTDTLLALVHGPGD
;
A
#
# COMPACT_ATOMS: atom_id res chain seq x y z
N MET A 1 72.12 50.84 -16.27
CA MET A 1 70.97 51.73 -15.98
C MET A 1 70.79 52.64 -17.18
N GLN A 2 69.86 52.31 -18.07
CA GLN A 2 69.41 53.20 -19.15
C GLN A 2 68.00 52.73 -19.50
N TRP A 3 67.04 53.57 -19.20
CA TRP A 3 65.64 53.40 -19.57
C TRP A 3 65.50 53.91 -21.00
N ASP A 4 64.87 53.13 -21.87
CA ASP A 4 64.26 53.67 -23.08
C ASP A 4 62.81 53.22 -23.15
N CYS A 5 61.95 54.23 -23.15
CA CYS A 5 60.50 54.17 -23.08
C CYS A 5 60.00 54.99 -24.28
N GLN A 6 59.64 54.33 -25.38
CA GLN A 6 58.90 54.92 -26.51
C GLN A 6 57.99 53.81 -27.07
N ASP A 7 56.69 53.84 -26.79
CA ASP A 7 55.64 54.54 -27.56
C ASP A 7 55.50 54.08 -29.01
N VAL A 8 54.56 53.16 -29.25
CA VAL A 8 53.76 53.17 -30.49
C VAL A 8 52.29 52.94 -30.14
N CYS A 9 51.53 54.00 -30.35
CA CYS A 9 50.09 54.10 -30.26
C CYS A 9 49.33 53.14 -31.22
N TYR A 10 48.04 52.99 -30.91
CA TYR A 10 46.89 52.94 -31.84
C TYR A 10 46.16 51.59 -32.05
N ARG A 11 44.82 51.70 -31.94
CA ARG A 11 43.73 50.78 -32.38
C ARG A 11 43.21 49.72 -31.40
N ARG A 12 42.38 50.19 -30.46
CA ARG A 12 40.91 49.93 -30.45
C ARG A 12 40.47 48.70 -31.27
N HIS A 13 40.33 47.53 -30.63
CA HIS A 13 39.28 46.58 -30.99
C HIS A 13 38.78 45.85 -29.74
N MET A 14 37.51 46.09 -29.44
CA MET A 14 36.69 45.42 -28.44
C MET A 14 36.70 43.90 -28.65
N ALA A 15 37.55 43.17 -27.92
CA ALA A 15 37.44 41.73 -27.81
C ALA A 15 36.43 41.41 -26.69
N ARG A 16 35.19 41.15 -27.11
CA ARG A 16 34.07 40.69 -26.30
C ARG A 16 34.51 39.65 -25.26
N ALA A 17 34.35 40.00 -23.99
CA ALA A 17 34.39 39.05 -22.89
C ALA A 17 33.37 37.92 -23.16
N LYS A 18 33.87 36.73 -23.53
CA LYS A 18 33.07 35.51 -23.58
C LYS A 18 32.67 35.15 -22.16
N LYS A 19 31.44 35.55 -21.78
CA LYS A 19 30.81 35.09 -20.54
C LYS A 19 30.78 33.56 -20.56
N PRO A 20 31.26 32.86 -19.51
CA PRO A 20 31.14 31.41 -19.45
C PRO A 20 29.65 31.05 -19.50
N ALA A 21 29.29 30.22 -20.48
CA ALA A 21 27.94 29.72 -20.63
C ALA A 21 27.55 29.01 -19.33
N LYS A 22 26.51 29.51 -18.65
CA LYS A 22 25.85 28.81 -17.56
C LYS A 22 25.34 27.48 -18.12
N VAL A 23 26.06 26.41 -17.84
CA VAL A 23 25.57 25.04 -18.00
C VAL A 23 24.33 24.95 -17.10
N THR A 24 23.16 25.06 -17.72
CA THR A 24 21.89 24.75 -17.09
C THR A 24 21.95 23.27 -16.75
N LYS A 25 22.21 22.98 -15.47
CA LYS A 25 22.02 21.63 -14.92
C LYS A 25 20.57 21.27 -15.21
N SER A 26 20.38 20.45 -16.23
CA SER A 26 19.16 19.69 -16.46
C SER A 26 18.92 18.87 -15.19
N THR A 27 18.12 19.41 -14.28
CA THR A 27 17.46 18.59 -13.26
C THR A 27 16.47 17.74 -14.04
N ALA A 28 16.93 16.59 -14.50
CA ALA A 28 16.05 15.49 -14.86
C ALA A 28 15.16 15.25 -13.64
N ARG A 29 13.96 15.83 -13.70
CA ARG A 29 12.92 15.74 -12.69
C ARG A 29 12.54 14.26 -12.67
N ARG A 30 13.22 13.51 -11.81
CA ARG A 30 13.01 12.08 -11.58
C ARG A 30 11.50 11.93 -11.36
N ARG A 31 10.86 11.23 -12.29
CA ARG A 31 9.41 11.18 -12.48
C ARG A 31 8.67 11.10 -11.14
N ALA A 32 7.76 12.03 -10.91
CA ALA A 32 6.77 11.93 -9.85
C ALA A 32 5.92 10.66 -10.08
N LYS A 33 6.33 9.54 -9.47
CA LYS A 33 5.52 8.32 -9.37
C LYS A 33 4.91 8.03 -7.97
N PRO A 34 4.61 8.99 -7.07
CA PRO A 34 4.00 8.65 -5.77
C PRO A 34 2.46 8.76 -5.73
N ALA A 35 1.83 9.59 -6.57
CA ALA A 35 0.38 9.80 -6.49
C ALA A 35 -0.44 8.59 -6.98
N ARG A 36 0.06 7.87 -7.99
CA ARG A 36 -0.64 6.71 -8.57
C ARG A 36 -0.69 5.53 -7.60
N SER A 37 0.44 5.18 -6.98
CA SER A 37 0.51 4.02 -6.07
C SER A 37 -0.39 4.15 -4.84
N ARG A 38 -0.64 5.38 -4.35
CA ARG A 38 -1.58 5.63 -3.24
C ARG A 38 -3.04 5.43 -3.65
N ALA A 39 -3.43 6.01 -4.78
CA ALA A 39 -4.77 5.81 -5.34
C ALA A 39 -4.99 4.35 -5.76
N ASP A 40 -3.92 3.66 -6.17
CA ASP A 40 -3.94 2.23 -6.42
C ASP A 40 -4.19 1.46 -5.13
N ALA A 41 -3.48 1.75 -4.03
CA ALA A 41 -3.69 1.07 -2.74
C ALA A 41 -5.11 1.27 -2.18
N GLU A 42 -5.64 2.50 -2.24
CA GLU A 42 -7.01 2.80 -1.87
C GLU A 42 -8.01 1.98 -2.70
N ARG A 43 -7.85 2.00 -4.04
CA ARG A 43 -8.72 1.26 -4.96
C ARG A 43 -8.66 -0.25 -4.71
N GLU A 44 -7.47 -0.81 -4.55
CA GLU A 44 -7.30 -2.26 -4.30
C GLU A 44 -7.96 -2.67 -2.97
N LEU A 45 -7.83 -1.87 -1.91
CA LEU A 45 -8.49 -2.14 -0.63
C LEU A 45 -10.01 -2.08 -0.74
N LEU A 46 -10.56 -1.04 -1.40
CA LEU A 46 -12.00 -0.91 -1.59
C LEU A 46 -12.56 -2.02 -2.48
N ALA A 47 -11.82 -2.41 -3.52
CA ALA A 47 -12.21 -3.51 -4.39
C ALA A 47 -12.19 -4.85 -3.64
N LEU A 48 -11.20 -5.07 -2.77
CA LEU A 48 -11.16 -6.25 -1.90
C LEU A 48 -12.33 -6.26 -0.92
N ALA A 49 -12.60 -5.14 -0.24
CA ALA A 49 -13.73 -5.02 0.67
C ALA A 49 -15.05 -5.36 -0.02
N ALA A 50 -15.27 -4.85 -1.23
CA ALA A 50 -16.47 -5.15 -2.02
C ALA A 50 -16.57 -6.65 -2.37
N ARG A 51 -15.49 -7.29 -2.79
CA ARG A 51 -15.47 -8.73 -3.10
C ARG A 51 -15.72 -9.60 -1.87
N LEU A 52 -15.20 -9.21 -0.71
CA LEU A 52 -15.48 -9.90 0.56
C LEU A 52 -16.96 -9.78 0.94
N SER A 53 -17.56 -8.58 0.82
CA SER A 53 -19.00 -8.41 1.05
C SER A 53 -19.86 -9.20 0.05
N THR A 54 -19.47 -9.29 -1.22
CA THR A 54 -20.15 -10.14 -2.21
C THR A 54 -20.05 -11.62 -1.84
N THR A 55 -18.84 -12.09 -1.49
CA THR A 55 -18.62 -13.47 -1.02
C THR A 55 -19.46 -13.78 0.21
N ALA A 56 -19.58 -12.82 1.14
CA ALA A 56 -20.45 -12.94 2.29
C ALA A 56 -21.91 -13.11 1.85
N ALA A 57 -22.38 -12.28 0.91
CA ALA A 57 -23.76 -12.23 0.43
C ALA A 57 -24.21 -13.48 -0.34
N ASP A 58 -23.35 -14.02 -1.21
CA ASP A 58 -23.72 -15.03 -2.21
C ASP A 58 -23.52 -16.49 -1.75
N ALA A 59 -22.89 -16.72 -0.60
CA ALA A 59 -22.41 -18.05 -0.27
C ALA A 59 -23.40 -18.93 0.52
N GLU A 60 -23.95 -19.91 -0.19
CA GLU A 60 -24.56 -21.12 0.35
C GLU A 60 -23.80 -22.34 -0.24
N PRO A 61 -23.23 -23.26 0.56
CA PRO A 61 -23.28 -23.34 2.02
C PRO A 61 -22.24 -22.42 2.73
N PRO A 62 -22.57 -21.90 3.93
CA PRO A 62 -21.77 -20.89 4.62
C PRO A 62 -20.30 -21.23 5.04
N PRO A 63 -19.92 -22.48 5.43
CA PRO A 63 -18.56 -22.74 5.95
C PRO A 63 -17.46 -22.57 4.90
N THR A 64 -17.77 -22.87 3.64
CA THR A 64 -16.86 -22.69 2.51
C THR A 64 -16.62 -21.20 2.21
N SER A 65 -17.57 -20.33 2.62
CA SER A 65 -17.51 -18.90 2.35
C SER A 65 -16.43 -18.18 3.17
N LEU A 66 -16.31 -18.52 4.46
CA LEU A 66 -15.29 -17.91 5.31
C LEU A 66 -13.89 -18.30 4.86
N ARG A 67 -13.65 -19.58 4.55
CA ARG A 67 -12.34 -20.01 4.02
C ARG A 67 -12.02 -19.28 2.72
N ALA A 68 -12.95 -19.28 1.75
CA ALA A 68 -12.73 -18.60 0.48
C ALA A 68 -12.42 -17.10 0.65
N ALA A 69 -13.15 -16.43 1.55
CA ALA A 69 -12.92 -15.03 1.88
C ALA A 69 -11.54 -14.80 2.54
N LEU A 70 -11.12 -15.67 3.46
CA LEU A 70 -9.80 -15.59 4.10
C LEU A 70 -8.67 -15.88 3.11
N ASP A 71 -8.83 -16.87 2.24
CA ASP A 71 -7.87 -17.17 1.17
C ASP A 71 -7.72 -15.97 0.22
N GLU A 72 -8.83 -15.34 -0.18
CA GLU A 72 -8.79 -14.14 -1.01
C GLU A 72 -8.10 -12.98 -0.29
N LEU A 73 -8.45 -12.74 0.99
CA LEU A 73 -7.85 -11.70 1.82
C LEU A 73 -6.32 -11.90 1.92
N LEU A 74 -5.87 -13.08 2.32
CA LEU A 74 -4.45 -13.35 2.54
C LEU A 74 -3.65 -13.39 1.24
N THR A 75 -4.24 -13.88 0.15
CA THR A 75 -3.63 -13.82 -1.18
C THR A 75 -3.45 -12.38 -1.64
N ALA A 76 -4.42 -11.48 -1.39
CA ALA A 76 -4.28 -10.08 -1.73
C ALA A 76 -3.12 -9.40 -0.98
N TYR A 77 -2.84 -9.84 0.26
CA TYR A 77 -1.74 -9.35 1.07
C TYR A 77 -0.40 -10.08 0.88
N ALA A 78 -0.36 -11.15 0.07
CA ALA A 78 0.89 -11.86 -0.24
C ALA A 78 1.94 -10.91 -0.85
N ALA A 79 3.22 -11.18 -0.56
CA ALA A 79 4.33 -10.26 -0.85
C ALA A 79 4.48 -9.89 -2.34
N ASP A 80 4.01 -10.73 -3.25
CA ASP A 80 3.99 -10.55 -4.71
C ASP A 80 2.68 -9.95 -5.25
N GLY A 81 1.69 -9.73 -4.38
CA GLY A 81 0.38 -9.19 -4.72
C GLY A 81 0.40 -7.69 -5.08
N ALA A 82 -0.50 -7.31 -5.99
CA ALA A 82 -0.66 -5.91 -6.43
C ALA A 82 -0.99 -4.96 -5.26
N LEU A 83 -1.83 -5.40 -4.32
CA LEU A 83 -2.19 -4.65 -3.11
C LEU A 83 -0.98 -4.46 -2.19
N ALA A 84 -0.21 -5.52 -1.92
CA ALA A 84 0.99 -5.43 -1.08
C ALA A 84 2.00 -4.41 -1.65
N ALA A 85 2.27 -4.47 -2.95
CA ALA A 85 3.14 -3.52 -3.62
C ALA A 85 2.61 -2.07 -3.52
N ALA A 86 1.31 -1.87 -3.76
CA ALA A 86 0.68 -0.56 -3.66
C ALA A 86 0.75 0.02 -2.23
N LEU A 87 0.52 -0.81 -1.20
CA LEU A 87 0.58 -0.41 0.21
C LEU A 87 1.99 -0.03 0.65
N ILE A 88 3.02 -0.79 0.24
CA ILE A 88 4.42 -0.47 0.54
C ILE A 88 4.78 0.90 -0.04
N GLU A 89 4.42 1.16 -1.29
CA GLU A 89 4.67 2.43 -1.94
C GLU A 89 3.84 3.58 -1.34
N ALA A 90 2.59 3.32 -0.95
CA ALA A 90 1.76 4.30 -0.28
C ALA A 90 2.34 4.72 1.08
N ARG A 91 2.83 3.76 1.87
CA ARG A 91 3.51 4.00 3.17
C ARG A 91 4.79 4.81 2.99
N ARG A 92 5.62 4.50 1.98
CA ARG A 92 6.83 5.27 1.65
C ARG A 92 6.51 6.73 1.30
N GLY A 93 5.37 6.96 0.65
CA GLY A 93 4.91 8.28 0.26
C GLY A 93 4.15 9.06 1.33
N ALA A 94 3.72 8.47 2.46
CA ALA A 94 2.71 9.08 3.34
C ALA A 94 3.13 10.38 4.04
N ARG A 95 4.43 10.72 4.09
CA ARG A 95 4.92 11.93 4.76
C ARG A 95 4.52 13.19 3.98
N GLY A 96 3.43 13.83 4.40
CA GLY A 96 3.04 15.18 3.97
C GLY A 96 1.67 15.32 3.30
N ASP A 97 0.96 14.22 3.01
CA ASP A 97 -0.36 14.24 2.36
C ASP A 97 -1.45 13.71 3.31
N LYS A 98 -2.13 14.63 4.00
CA LYS A 98 -3.21 14.30 4.94
C LYS A 98 -4.42 13.67 4.26
N ARG A 99 -4.75 14.09 3.03
CA ARG A 99 -5.93 13.58 2.30
C ARG A 99 -5.71 12.14 1.89
N ALA A 100 -4.53 11.84 1.32
CA ALA A 100 -4.18 10.47 0.97
C ALA A 100 -4.11 9.55 2.19
N SER A 101 -3.61 10.06 3.33
CA SER A 101 -3.57 9.28 4.58
C SER A 101 -4.98 8.97 5.10
N LEU A 102 -5.90 9.94 5.04
CA LEU A 102 -7.29 9.75 5.43
C LEU A 102 -8.01 8.77 4.49
N ALA A 103 -7.81 8.89 3.18
CA ALA A 103 -8.41 8.00 2.19
C ALA A 103 -7.96 6.55 2.39
N LEU A 104 -6.66 6.33 2.66
CA LEU A 104 -6.14 4.99 2.95
C LEU A 104 -6.68 4.43 4.27
N ALA A 105 -6.77 5.26 5.32
CA ALA A 105 -7.35 4.86 6.60
C ALA A 105 -8.84 4.47 6.45
N TRP A 106 -9.59 5.23 5.65
CA TRP A 106 -10.97 4.90 5.33
C TRP A 106 -11.11 3.60 4.54
N ALA A 107 -10.29 3.39 3.50
CA ALA A 107 -10.32 2.14 2.73
C ALA A 107 -9.99 0.92 3.59
N ARG A 108 -9.04 1.06 4.53
CA ARG A 108 -8.72 0.03 5.53
C ARG A 108 -9.91 -0.24 6.47
N GLU A 109 -10.63 0.80 6.88
CA GLU A 109 -11.83 0.65 7.71
C GLU A 109 -12.97 -0.04 6.96
N GLN A 110 -13.18 0.27 5.67
CA GLN A 110 -14.13 -0.45 4.84
C GLN A 110 -13.83 -1.94 4.75
N LEU A 111 -12.54 -2.31 4.65
CA LEU A 111 -12.13 -3.71 4.68
C LEU A 111 -12.38 -4.36 6.05
N ARG A 112 -12.12 -3.65 7.16
CA ARG A 112 -12.43 -4.13 8.51
C ARG A 112 -13.92 -4.42 8.67
N LEU A 113 -14.78 -3.52 8.20
CA LEU A 113 -16.24 -3.69 8.25
C LEU A 113 -16.72 -4.88 7.40
N ALA A 114 -16.14 -5.09 6.22
CA ALA A 114 -16.47 -6.26 5.40
C ALA A 114 -16.07 -7.59 6.09
N ILE A 115 -14.92 -7.61 6.77
CA ILE A 115 -14.50 -8.76 7.58
C ILE A 115 -15.45 -8.96 8.76
N GLU A 116 -15.87 -7.89 9.44
CA GLU A 116 -16.84 -7.95 10.54
C GLU A 116 -18.19 -8.53 10.08
N GLU A 117 -18.66 -8.18 8.88
CA GLU A 117 -19.88 -8.75 8.29
C GLU A 117 -19.76 -10.26 8.06
N LEU A 118 -18.62 -10.73 7.53
CA LEU A 118 -18.35 -12.16 7.36
C LEU A 118 -18.41 -12.90 8.70
N LEU A 119 -17.75 -12.36 9.73
CA LEU A 119 -17.74 -12.95 11.07
C LEU A 119 -19.12 -12.92 11.73
N ALA A 120 -19.92 -11.88 11.50
CA ALA A 120 -21.30 -11.79 11.99
C ALA A 120 -22.18 -12.91 11.41
N ARG A 121 -21.95 -13.33 10.17
CA ARG A 121 -22.66 -14.47 9.56
C ARG A 121 -22.28 -15.80 10.20
N GLU A 122 -20.99 -16.01 10.49
CA GLU A 122 -20.52 -17.17 11.23
C GLU A 122 -21.12 -17.22 12.64
N ALA A 123 -21.21 -16.07 13.32
CA ALA A 123 -21.86 -15.97 14.62
C ALA A 123 -23.36 -16.28 14.55
N LYS A 124 -24.08 -15.72 13.55
CA LYS A 124 -25.51 -15.98 13.34
C LYS A 124 -25.81 -17.45 13.07
N ALA A 125 -24.86 -18.16 12.45
CA ALA A 125 -24.99 -19.58 12.16
C ALA A 125 -24.35 -20.49 13.23
N ASP A 126 -24.05 -19.94 14.41
CA ASP A 126 -23.46 -20.64 15.56
C ASP A 126 -22.18 -21.42 15.24
N ARG A 127 -21.32 -20.85 14.38
CA ARG A 127 -19.99 -21.40 14.04
C ARG A 127 -18.83 -20.60 14.61
N LEU A 128 -19.07 -19.36 15.00
CA LEU A 128 -18.04 -18.55 15.66
C LEU A 128 -17.80 -19.07 17.09
N ARG A 129 -16.55 -19.43 17.41
CA ARG A 129 -16.14 -19.88 18.75
C ARG A 129 -15.13 -18.96 19.42
N ALA A 130 -14.58 -17.99 18.69
CA ALA A 130 -13.65 -17.01 19.23
C ALA A 130 -14.28 -16.21 20.40
N PRO A 131 -13.62 -16.09 21.56
CA PRO A 131 -14.13 -15.39 22.75
C PRO A 131 -13.92 -13.86 22.65
N LEU A 132 -14.13 -13.28 21.47
CA LEU A 132 -13.89 -11.87 21.18
C LEU A 132 -15.13 -11.23 20.58
N ALA A 133 -15.30 -9.93 20.84
CA ALA A 133 -16.27 -9.13 20.11
C ALA A 133 -15.92 -9.11 18.60
N LEU A 134 -16.93 -9.02 17.74
CA LEU A 134 -16.76 -9.12 16.29
C LEU A 134 -15.85 -8.03 15.73
N ASP A 135 -15.95 -6.81 16.25
CA ASP A 135 -15.12 -5.67 15.86
C ASP A 135 -13.63 -5.91 16.19
N ALA A 136 -13.35 -6.45 17.39
CA ALA A 136 -12.00 -6.80 17.83
C ALA A 136 -11.43 -7.97 17.03
N LEU A 137 -12.24 -8.99 16.74
CA LEU A 137 -11.82 -10.13 15.92
C LEU A 137 -11.56 -9.70 14.47
N ALA A 138 -12.41 -8.86 13.88
CA ALA A 138 -12.20 -8.31 12.55
C ALA A 138 -10.92 -7.48 12.47
N TRP A 139 -10.64 -6.67 13.51
CA TRP A 139 -9.38 -5.94 13.62
C TRP A 139 -8.17 -6.88 13.68
N LEU A 140 -8.22 -7.96 14.46
CA LEU A 140 -7.14 -8.95 14.54
C LEU A 140 -6.92 -9.68 13.21
N VAL A 141 -7.98 -10.11 12.54
CA VAL A 141 -7.91 -10.74 11.21
C VAL A 141 -7.25 -9.79 10.19
N LEU A 142 -7.64 -8.51 10.21
CA LEU A 142 -7.04 -7.50 9.33
C LEU A 142 -5.55 -7.29 9.63
N VAL A 143 -5.16 -7.20 10.91
CA VAL A 143 -3.75 -7.05 11.30
C VAL A 143 -2.93 -8.29 10.92
N ALA A 144 -3.49 -9.49 11.10
CA ALA A 144 -2.85 -10.73 10.67
C ALA A 144 -2.64 -10.73 9.14
N ALA A 145 -3.66 -10.34 8.36
CA ALA A 145 -3.54 -10.23 6.92
C ALA A 145 -2.47 -9.21 6.49
N GLU A 146 -2.44 -8.03 7.11
CA GLU A 146 -1.39 -7.04 6.83
C GLU A 146 0.03 -7.52 7.14
N SER A 147 0.18 -8.41 8.12
CA SER A 147 1.48 -8.98 8.48
C SER A 147 2.03 -9.95 7.43
N VAL A 148 1.15 -10.59 6.63
CA VAL A 148 1.53 -11.51 5.55
C VAL A 148 2.40 -10.83 4.48
N ILE A 149 2.31 -9.51 4.31
CA ILE A 149 3.21 -8.74 3.43
C ILE A 149 4.70 -9.00 3.75
N HIS A 150 5.01 -9.37 4.99
CA HIS A 150 6.36 -9.60 5.50
C HIS A 150 6.77 -11.07 5.55
N GLU A 151 5.91 -11.97 5.06
CA GLU A 151 6.12 -13.41 5.06
C GLU A 151 6.45 -13.93 3.65
N PRO A 152 7.08 -15.12 3.51
CA PRO A 152 7.22 -15.74 2.20
C PRO A 152 5.83 -16.05 1.59
N PRO A 153 5.66 -16.02 0.26
CA PRO A 153 4.36 -16.25 -0.39
C PRO A 153 3.68 -17.56 0.01
N ALA A 154 4.46 -18.61 0.31
CA ALA A 154 3.96 -19.90 0.74
C ALA A 154 3.23 -19.86 2.11
N ALA A 155 3.47 -18.85 2.95
CA ALA A 155 2.90 -18.80 4.29
C ALA A 155 1.41 -18.40 4.31
N ALA A 156 0.87 -17.82 3.23
CA ALA A 156 -0.52 -17.36 3.20
C ALA A 156 -1.53 -18.49 3.51
N VAL A 157 -1.29 -19.69 2.98
CA VAL A 157 -2.15 -20.87 3.23
C VAL A 157 -2.13 -21.27 4.70
N ASP A 158 -0.94 -21.36 5.30
CA ASP A 158 -0.79 -21.67 6.73
C ASP A 158 -1.47 -20.61 7.61
N ARG A 159 -1.47 -19.34 7.18
CA ARG A 159 -2.19 -18.27 7.88
C ARG A 159 -3.69 -18.36 7.72
N THR A 160 -4.21 -18.81 6.58
CA THR A 160 -5.65 -19.10 6.43
C THR A 160 -6.06 -20.13 7.47
N ASP A 161 -5.32 -21.24 7.55
CA ASP A 161 -5.62 -22.33 8.47
C ASP A 161 -5.56 -21.86 9.94
N THR A 162 -4.55 -21.05 10.27
CA THR A 162 -4.41 -20.44 11.60
C THR A 162 -5.60 -19.53 11.95
N LEU A 163 -6.05 -18.69 11.01
CA LEU A 163 -7.18 -17.79 11.24
C LEU A 163 -8.50 -18.53 11.33
N LEU A 164 -8.69 -19.61 10.56
CA LEU A 164 -9.86 -20.48 10.69
C LEU A 164 -9.90 -21.16 12.07
N ALA A 165 -8.77 -21.69 12.54
CA ALA A 165 -8.67 -22.27 13.88
C ALA A 165 -8.93 -21.23 14.99
N LEU A 166 -8.53 -19.96 14.79
CA LEU A 166 -8.87 -18.88 15.71
C LEU A 166 -10.38 -18.60 15.75
N VAL A 167 -11.03 -18.62 14.58
CA VAL A 167 -12.45 -18.27 14.43
C VAL A 167 -13.37 -19.39 14.91
N HIS A 168 -13.10 -20.64 14.49
CA HIS A 168 -13.90 -21.82 14.78
C HIS A 168 -13.45 -22.56 16.05
N GLY A 169 -12.34 -22.15 16.67
CA GLY A 169 -11.72 -22.89 17.77
C GLY A 169 -10.86 -24.06 17.26
N PRO A 170 -10.04 -24.69 18.13
CA PRO A 170 -9.40 -25.94 17.77
C PRO A 170 -10.48 -26.94 17.39
N GLY A 171 -10.41 -27.50 16.18
CA GLY A 171 -11.28 -28.60 15.79
C GLY A 171 -11.04 -29.78 16.71
N ASP A 172 -12.10 -30.29 17.32
CA ASP A 172 -12.08 -31.58 18.02
C ASP A 172 -11.89 -32.74 17.03
#